data_AF-A0A0U5GNH6-F1
#
_entry.id   AF-A0A0U5GNH6-F1
#
_cell.length_a   1.000
_cell.length_b   1.000
_cell.length_c   1.000
_cell.angle_alpha   90.00
_cell.angle_beta   90.00
_cell.angle_gamma   90.00
#
_symmetry.space_group_name_H-M   'P 1'
#
loop_
_entity.id
_entity.type
_entity.pdbx_description
1 polymer ?
#
loop_
_entity_poly.entity_id
_entity_poly.type
_entity_poly.pdbx_seq_one_letter_code
_entity_poly.pdbx_strand_id
1 'polypeptide(L)'
;MRASLSLRWALGPCRAISSTFAGSQQFKPSLHRVQPASHSAFHHNLFGSCVSRLTRAYATSSSAPSPVPVVPYSSLTVGVPREIFPNERRVAITPQNVALLRKKGFSRVLVERGAGEAAQLLDQEYEKAGATLVDQATVWTESNIILKVRGPQQDAAFNEVEALNPGSTVISFLYPAQNKSLVEKIASRGATTFAMDMVPRISRAQVFDALR
;
A
#
# COMPACT_ATOMS: atom_id res chain seq x y z
N MET A 1 20.66 39.85 40.44
CA MET A 1 19.34 40.40 40.83
C MET A 1 18.30 39.73 39.93
N ARG A 2 17.76 38.57 40.34
CA ARG A 2 16.42 38.36 40.95
C ARG A 2 15.26 39.00 40.19
N ALA A 3 14.43 38.16 39.55
CA ALA A 3 12.95 38.07 39.63
C ALA A 3 12.39 37.51 38.29
N SER A 4 11.86 36.29 38.27
CA SER A 4 10.42 35.94 38.43
C SER A 4 9.68 35.89 37.07
N LEU A 5 9.49 34.70 36.47
CA LEU A 5 8.27 33.85 36.56
C LEU A 5 6.97 34.54 36.11
N SER A 6 6.38 34.06 35.01
CA SER A 6 5.03 33.45 35.01
C SER A 6 4.63 32.99 33.58
N LEU A 7 4.34 31.69 33.46
CA LEU A 7 3.52 31.13 32.39
C LEU A 7 2.12 31.78 32.39
N ARG A 8 1.44 31.80 31.24
CA ARG A 8 -0.01 31.56 31.16
C ARG A 8 -0.43 31.08 29.77
N TRP A 9 -0.98 29.87 29.78
CA TRP A 9 -1.75 29.22 28.74
C TRP A 9 -3.09 29.93 28.56
N ALA A 10 -3.56 30.10 27.31
CA ALA A 10 -4.92 30.53 27.02
C ALA A 10 -5.54 29.57 25.98
N LEU A 11 -6.04 28.45 26.47
CA LEU A 11 -7.03 27.62 25.78
C LEU A 11 -8.38 28.35 25.86
N GLY A 12 -8.95 28.71 24.71
CA GLY A 12 -10.32 29.20 24.57
C GLY A 12 -11.31 28.05 24.36
N PRO A 13 -12.57 28.17 24.82
CA PRO A 13 -13.49 27.05 24.96
C PRO A 13 -14.22 26.63 23.67
N CYS A 14 -14.46 25.31 23.59
CA CYS A 14 -15.38 24.63 22.68
C CYS A 14 -16.79 25.26 22.72
N ARG A 15 -17.38 25.48 21.54
CA ARG A 15 -18.83 25.64 21.37
C ARG A 15 -19.36 24.49 20.52
N ALA A 16 -20.03 23.55 21.18
CA ALA A 16 -20.90 22.58 20.54
C ALA A 16 -22.22 23.28 20.13
N ILE A 17 -22.64 23.09 18.88
CA ILE A 17 -23.97 23.47 18.40
C ILE A 17 -24.78 22.18 18.28
N SER A 18 -25.74 22.04 19.18
CA SER A 18 -26.84 21.08 19.11
C SER A 18 -27.88 21.59 18.10
N SER A 19 -28.24 20.77 17.12
CA SER A 19 -29.52 20.93 16.41
C SER A 19 -30.28 19.61 16.47
N THR A 20 -31.29 19.60 17.32
CA THR A 20 -32.41 18.67 17.32
C THR A 20 -33.26 18.94 16.08
N PHE A 21 -33.43 17.93 15.22
CA PHE A 21 -34.52 17.91 14.25
C PHE A 21 -35.25 16.56 14.35
N ALA A 22 -36.48 16.63 14.83
CA ALA A 22 -37.45 15.55 14.82
C ALA A 22 -38.01 15.38 13.40
N GLY A 23 -38.32 14.16 12.99
CA GLY A 23 -38.98 13.92 11.70
C GLY A 23 -38.92 12.48 11.23
N SER A 24 -39.60 11.59 11.94
CA SER A 24 -39.95 10.25 11.47
C SER A 24 -40.81 10.32 10.21
N GLN A 25 -40.35 9.77 9.08
CA GLN A 25 -41.25 9.19 8.08
C GLN A 25 -40.63 7.92 7.47
N GLN A 26 -41.33 6.82 7.74
CA GLN A 26 -41.12 5.48 7.19
C GLN A 26 -41.48 5.46 5.71
N PHE A 27 -40.53 5.09 4.85
CA PHE A 27 -40.82 4.69 3.46
C PHE A 27 -41.01 3.17 3.42
N LYS A 28 -42.26 2.74 3.22
CA LYS A 28 -42.65 1.35 2.99
C LYS A 28 -42.47 0.96 1.51
N PRO A 29 -42.11 -0.29 1.19
CA PRO A 29 -41.96 -0.76 -0.17
C PRO A 29 -43.33 -1.09 -0.79
N SER A 30 -43.65 -0.52 -1.95
CA SER A 30 -44.84 -0.87 -2.72
C SER A 30 -44.55 -2.09 -3.60
N LEU A 31 -45.11 -3.24 -3.19
CA LEU A 31 -45.19 -4.46 -3.98
C LEU A 31 -46.31 -4.32 -5.02
N HIS A 32 -45.97 -4.11 -6.29
CA HIS A 32 -46.93 -4.22 -7.38
C HIS A 32 -47.21 -5.71 -7.68
N ARG A 33 -48.39 -6.15 -7.23
CA ARG A 33 -49.04 -7.42 -7.54
C ARG A 33 -49.63 -7.35 -8.96
N VAL A 34 -49.11 -8.18 -9.87
CA VAL A 34 -49.69 -8.40 -11.21
C VAL A 34 -50.73 -9.52 -11.11
N GLN A 35 -51.95 -9.26 -11.58
CA GLN A 35 -53.06 -10.23 -11.65
C GLN A 35 -52.95 -11.12 -12.90
N PRO A 36 -53.45 -12.38 -12.87
CA PRO A 36 -53.50 -13.23 -14.06
C PRO A 36 -54.83 -13.04 -14.82
N ALA A 37 -54.77 -12.96 -16.15
CA ALA A 37 -55.93 -13.05 -17.02
C ALA A 37 -56.03 -14.44 -17.65
N SER A 38 -57.26 -14.93 -17.73
CA SER A 38 -57.73 -16.27 -18.08
C SER A 38 -57.89 -16.52 -19.58
N HIS A 39 -57.56 -17.76 -19.98
CA HIS A 39 -58.15 -18.63 -21.02
C HIS A 39 -58.52 -18.08 -22.42
N SER A 40 -57.92 -18.67 -23.47
CA SER A 40 -58.69 -19.42 -24.49
C SER A 40 -57.78 -20.34 -25.34
N ALA A 41 -58.42 -21.27 -26.03
CA ALA A 41 -57.97 -22.57 -26.48
C ALA A 41 -57.33 -22.61 -27.88
N PHE A 42 -56.42 -23.59 -28.04
CA PHE A 42 -56.13 -24.45 -29.20
C PHE A 42 -55.94 -23.84 -30.61
N HIS A 43 -54.79 -24.14 -31.23
CA HIS A 43 -54.74 -24.85 -32.53
C HIS A 43 -53.34 -25.47 -32.74
N HIS A 44 -53.32 -26.75 -33.10
CA HIS A 44 -52.13 -27.46 -33.59
C HIS A 44 -51.74 -26.91 -34.97
N ASN A 45 -50.46 -26.55 -35.18
CA ASN A 45 -49.66 -27.08 -36.29
C ASN A 45 -48.24 -26.49 -36.40
N LEU A 46 -47.31 -27.40 -36.66
CA LEU A 46 -46.13 -27.29 -37.53
C LEU A 46 -44.91 -26.45 -37.09
N PHE A 47 -43.83 -27.20 -36.82
CA PHE A 47 -42.45 -26.96 -37.28
C PHE A 47 -41.95 -25.51 -37.37
N GLY A 48 -41.08 -25.15 -36.41
CA GLY A 48 -40.21 -23.98 -36.52
C GLY A 48 -39.16 -24.00 -35.42
N SER A 49 -37.95 -24.45 -35.75
CA SER A 49 -36.78 -24.40 -34.87
C SER A 49 -36.44 -22.95 -34.53
N CYS A 50 -36.75 -22.50 -33.32
CA CYS A 50 -36.24 -21.24 -32.79
C CYS A 50 -35.29 -21.54 -31.64
N VAL A 51 -34.03 -21.86 -31.98
CA VAL A 51 -32.94 -21.86 -31.01
C VAL A 51 -32.58 -20.39 -30.77
N SER A 52 -33.30 -19.73 -29.86
CA SER A 52 -32.99 -18.36 -29.46
C SER A 52 -31.65 -18.37 -28.72
N ARG A 53 -30.59 -18.08 -29.46
CA ARG A 53 -29.23 -17.92 -28.95
C ARG A 53 -29.22 -16.73 -27.99
N LEU A 54 -29.29 -16.99 -26.69
CA LEU A 54 -29.08 -16.00 -25.64
C LEU A 54 -27.62 -15.52 -25.72
N THR A 55 -27.38 -14.49 -26.52
CA THR A 55 -26.11 -13.77 -26.51
C THR A 55 -26.06 -12.95 -25.22
N ARG A 56 -25.23 -13.39 -24.28
CA ARG A 56 -24.88 -12.64 -23.08
C ARG A 56 -24.19 -11.35 -23.51
N ALA A 57 -24.92 -10.24 -23.56
CA ALA A 57 -24.36 -8.92 -23.77
C ALA A 57 -23.52 -8.56 -22.53
N TYR A 58 -22.20 -8.71 -22.64
CA TYR A 58 -21.29 -8.08 -21.68
C TYR A 58 -21.33 -6.58 -21.96
N ALA A 59 -21.76 -5.80 -20.98
CA ALA A 59 -21.66 -4.35 -21.01
C ALA A 59 -20.18 -3.98 -21.15
N THR A 60 -19.77 -3.52 -22.33
CA THR A 60 -18.46 -2.93 -22.56
C THR A 60 -18.48 -1.49 -22.05
N SER A 61 -18.38 -1.29 -20.73
CA SER A 61 -18.01 0.01 -20.19
C SER A 61 -16.51 0.23 -20.42
N SER A 62 -16.16 0.56 -21.66
CA SER A 62 -14.83 0.98 -22.07
C SER A 62 -14.58 2.42 -21.62
N SER A 63 -14.36 2.64 -20.32
CA SER A 63 -13.76 3.88 -19.87
C SER A 63 -12.27 3.82 -20.24
N ALA A 64 -11.84 4.65 -21.18
CA ALA A 64 -10.42 4.81 -21.51
C ALA A 64 -9.65 5.11 -20.21
N PRO A 65 -8.53 4.40 -19.92
CA PRO A 65 -7.76 4.67 -18.72
C PRO A 65 -7.23 6.10 -18.79
N SER A 66 -7.52 6.89 -17.76
CA SER A 66 -6.93 8.22 -17.60
C SER A 66 -5.40 8.10 -17.60
N PRO A 67 -4.66 9.04 -18.24
CA PRO A 67 -3.22 8.97 -18.29
C PRO A 67 -2.66 8.99 -16.86
N VAL A 68 -2.13 7.86 -16.42
CA VAL A 68 -1.45 7.76 -15.13
C VAL A 68 -0.13 8.51 -15.23
N PRO A 69 0.20 9.42 -14.29
CA PRO A 69 1.48 10.09 -14.30
C PRO A 69 2.59 9.04 -14.14
N VAL A 70 3.50 8.97 -15.11
CA VAL A 70 4.62 8.02 -15.09
C VAL A 70 5.87 8.75 -14.62
N VAL A 71 6.45 8.29 -13.50
CA VAL A 71 7.74 8.77 -13.01
C VAL A 71 8.85 7.89 -13.61
N PRO A 72 9.87 8.46 -14.27
CA PRO A 72 10.94 7.67 -14.86
C PRO A 72 11.85 7.05 -13.79
N TYR A 73 12.45 5.88 -14.09
CA TYR A 73 13.37 5.22 -13.14
C TYR A 73 14.59 6.09 -12.79
N SER A 74 15.04 6.93 -13.72
CA SER A 74 16.20 7.82 -13.55
C SER A 74 15.99 8.91 -12.49
N SER A 75 14.75 9.16 -12.06
CA SER A 75 14.43 10.07 -10.94
C SER A 75 14.09 9.35 -9.64
N LEU A 76 14.04 8.01 -9.63
CA LEU A 76 13.69 7.22 -8.46
C LEU A 76 14.93 6.71 -7.72
N THR A 77 14.92 6.89 -6.42
CA THR A 77 15.92 6.36 -5.49
C THR A 77 15.35 5.21 -4.69
N VAL A 78 16.08 4.09 -4.64
CA VAL A 78 15.75 2.91 -3.84
C VAL A 78 16.61 2.92 -2.58
N GLY A 79 16.01 2.76 -1.41
CA GLY A 79 16.67 2.72 -0.11
C GLY A 79 16.53 1.37 0.57
N VAL A 80 17.63 0.90 1.17
CA VAL A 80 17.68 -0.33 1.96
C VAL A 80 18.22 0.01 3.35
N PRO A 81 17.34 0.24 4.34
CA PRO A 81 17.75 0.43 5.73
C PRO A 81 18.19 -0.90 6.36
N ARG A 82 18.97 -0.81 7.44
CA ARG A 82 19.34 -1.96 8.25
C ARG A 82 18.15 -2.44 9.08
N GLU A 83 18.09 -3.74 9.33
CA GLU A 83 17.10 -4.28 10.24
C GLU A 83 17.47 -4.01 11.70
N ILE A 84 16.50 -3.48 12.45
CA ILE A 84 16.65 -3.15 13.87
C ILE A 84 15.92 -4.13 14.79
N PHE A 85 15.14 -5.05 14.21
CA PHE A 85 14.44 -6.07 14.97
C PHE A 85 15.43 -7.08 15.56
N PRO A 86 15.32 -7.45 16.86
CA PRO A 86 16.27 -8.35 17.49
C PRO A 86 16.34 -9.70 16.76
N ASN A 87 17.56 -10.19 16.55
CA ASN A 87 17.87 -11.43 15.85
C ASN A 87 17.45 -11.49 14.36
N GLU A 88 17.02 -10.39 13.75
CA GLU A 88 16.84 -10.33 12.30
C GLU A 88 18.22 -10.17 11.64
N ARG A 89 18.61 -11.19 10.86
CA ARG A 89 19.91 -11.24 10.18
C ARG A 89 19.80 -11.04 8.68
N ARG A 90 18.59 -11.03 8.13
CA ARG A 90 18.38 -10.87 6.69
C ARG A 90 18.50 -9.40 6.30
N VAL A 91 18.79 -9.19 5.02
CA VAL A 91 18.80 -7.87 4.37
C VAL A 91 17.83 -7.90 3.20
N ALA A 92 17.19 -6.77 2.90
CA ALA A 92 16.14 -6.72 1.88
C ALA A 92 16.66 -6.92 0.45
N ILE A 93 17.92 -6.58 0.19
CA ILE A 93 18.55 -6.73 -1.13
C ILE A 93 19.97 -7.27 -1.00
N THR A 94 20.37 -8.11 -1.95
CA THR A 94 21.77 -8.57 -2.08
C THR A 94 22.55 -7.68 -3.05
N PRO A 95 23.90 -7.63 -2.99
CA PRO A 95 24.72 -6.86 -3.92
C PRO A 95 24.44 -7.19 -5.41
N GLN A 96 24.16 -8.46 -5.71
CA GLN A 96 23.79 -8.89 -7.06
C GLN A 96 22.50 -8.20 -7.56
N ASN A 97 21.50 -8.09 -6.69
CA ASN A 97 20.23 -7.44 -7.03
C ASN A 97 20.36 -5.91 -7.10
N VAL A 98 21.29 -5.31 -6.35
CA VAL A 98 21.65 -3.88 -6.49
C VAL A 98 22.13 -3.61 -7.92
N ALA A 99 23.05 -4.42 -8.44
CA ALA A 99 23.55 -4.26 -9.81
C ALA A 99 22.42 -4.38 -10.86
N LEU A 100 21.44 -5.27 -10.63
CA LEU A 100 20.27 -5.39 -11.49
C LEU A 100 19.39 -4.13 -11.46
N LEU A 101 19.14 -3.53 -10.28
CA LEU A 101 18.40 -2.27 -10.18
C LEU A 101 19.12 -1.13 -10.90
N ARG A 102 20.44 -1.03 -10.71
CA ARG A 102 21.26 -0.06 -11.45
C ARG A 102 21.13 -0.25 -12.97
N LYS A 103 21.18 -1.49 -13.45
CA LYS A 103 21.01 -1.83 -14.87
C LYS A 103 19.61 -1.48 -15.41
N LYS A 104 18.57 -1.54 -14.57
CA LYS A 104 17.20 -1.14 -14.95
C LYS A 104 17.05 0.38 -15.10
N GLY A 105 18.01 1.18 -14.62
CA GLY A 105 18.03 2.62 -14.78
C GLY A 105 17.55 3.41 -13.56
N PHE A 106 17.50 2.80 -12.37
CA PHE A 106 17.23 3.53 -11.13
C PHE A 106 18.35 4.55 -10.86
N SER A 107 17.96 5.77 -10.45
CA SER A 107 18.89 6.90 -10.28
C SER A 107 20.02 6.62 -9.31
N ARG A 108 19.67 6.03 -8.15
CA ARG A 108 20.57 5.66 -7.05
C ARG A 108 19.97 4.48 -6.28
N VAL A 109 20.85 3.69 -5.68
CA VAL A 109 20.49 2.66 -4.70
C VAL A 109 21.25 2.99 -3.44
N LEU A 110 20.54 3.44 -2.41
CA LEU A 110 21.08 3.78 -1.11
C LEU A 110 20.98 2.56 -0.19
N VAL A 111 22.09 2.24 0.47
CA VAL A 111 22.15 1.14 1.45
C VAL A 111 22.70 1.72 2.75
N GLU A 112 22.05 1.42 3.88
CA GLU A 112 22.57 1.81 5.20
C GLU A 112 23.87 1.06 5.47
N ARG A 113 24.89 1.76 5.98
CA ARG A 113 26.15 1.12 6.42
C ARG A 113 25.87 0.02 7.43
N GLY A 114 26.47 -1.15 7.22
CA GLY A 114 26.29 -2.31 8.07
C GLY A 114 24.96 -3.04 7.90
N ALA A 115 24.12 -2.68 6.92
CA ALA A 115 22.84 -3.37 6.68
C ALA A 115 23.02 -4.86 6.36
N GLY A 116 24.12 -5.23 5.70
CA GLY A 116 24.42 -6.59 5.29
C GLY A 116 25.29 -7.39 6.26
N GLU A 117 25.83 -6.79 7.32
CA GLU A 117 26.83 -7.44 8.20
C GLU A 117 26.32 -8.75 8.80
N ALA A 118 25.08 -8.74 9.32
CA ALA A 118 24.46 -9.92 9.90
C ALA A 118 24.16 -11.02 8.87
N ALA A 119 24.06 -10.64 7.59
CA ALA A 119 23.88 -11.54 6.45
C ALA A 119 25.21 -11.96 5.80
N GLN A 120 26.36 -11.59 6.39
CA GLN A 120 27.70 -11.83 5.83
C GLN A 120 27.94 -11.16 4.48
N LEU A 121 27.24 -10.05 4.21
CA LEU A 121 27.40 -9.23 3.01
C LEU A 121 28.09 -7.94 3.40
N LEU A 122 29.33 -7.76 2.95
CA LEU A 122 30.14 -6.63 3.37
C LEU A 122 29.75 -5.36 2.61
N ASP A 123 29.85 -4.22 3.28
CA ASP A 123 29.62 -2.89 2.73
C ASP A 123 30.37 -2.65 1.40
N GLN A 124 31.60 -3.14 1.30
CA GLN A 124 32.42 -3.04 0.08
C GLN A 124 31.81 -3.76 -1.13
N GLU A 125 31.03 -4.83 -0.92
CA GLU A 125 30.37 -5.55 -2.01
C GLU A 125 29.21 -4.74 -2.58
N TYR A 126 28.50 -4.00 -1.74
CA TYR A 126 27.44 -3.07 -2.16
C TYR A 126 28.02 -1.90 -2.96
N GLU A 127 29.13 -1.32 -2.52
CA GLU A 127 29.82 -0.24 -3.26
C GLU A 127 30.28 -0.72 -4.64
N LYS A 128 30.89 -1.92 -4.72
CA LYS A 128 31.30 -2.54 -6.00
C LYS A 128 30.11 -2.81 -6.92
N ALA A 129 28.95 -3.14 -6.36
CA ALA A 129 27.71 -3.32 -7.11
C ALA A 129 27.07 -2.00 -7.59
N GLY A 130 27.60 -0.85 -7.15
CA GLY A 130 27.12 0.48 -7.52
C GLY A 130 26.03 1.04 -6.61
N ALA A 131 25.90 0.53 -5.37
CA ALA A 131 25.15 1.21 -4.33
C ALA A 131 25.97 2.35 -3.71
N THR A 132 25.26 3.30 -3.11
CA THR A 132 25.84 4.36 -2.28
C THR A 132 25.56 4.05 -0.83
N LEU A 133 26.62 3.88 -0.04
CA LEU A 133 26.49 3.67 1.40
C LEU A 133 26.24 4.99 2.12
N VAL A 134 25.18 5.03 2.93
CA VAL A 134 24.75 6.21 3.68
C VAL A 134 24.37 5.84 5.11
N ASP A 135 24.14 6.84 5.96
CA ASP A 135 23.64 6.67 7.31
C ASP A 135 22.12 6.42 7.34
N GLN A 136 21.62 5.95 8.48
CA GLN A 136 20.22 5.60 8.67
C GLN A 136 19.27 6.74 8.26
N ALA A 137 19.48 7.97 8.76
CA ALA A 137 18.57 9.08 8.52
C ALA A 137 18.49 9.47 7.03
N THR A 138 19.63 9.44 6.34
CA THR A 138 19.71 9.73 4.90
C THR A 138 18.98 8.68 4.07
N VAL A 139 19.04 7.38 4.41
CA VAL A 139 18.26 6.34 3.69
C VAL A 139 16.78 6.69 3.69
N TRP A 140 16.21 7.00 4.86
CA TRP A 140 14.77 7.27 4.96
C TRP A 140 14.37 8.59 4.27
N THR A 141 15.22 9.60 4.35
CA THR A 141 14.94 10.96 3.85
C THR A 141 15.11 11.09 2.33
N GLU A 142 16.08 10.40 1.72
CA GLU A 142 16.36 10.54 0.29
C GLU A 142 15.69 9.47 -0.59
N SER A 143 15.10 8.43 0.01
CA SER A 143 14.54 7.31 -0.74
C SER A 143 13.08 7.53 -1.13
N ASN A 144 12.75 7.21 -2.39
CA ASN A 144 11.37 7.16 -2.86
C ASN A 144 10.77 5.77 -2.62
N ILE A 145 11.58 4.72 -2.78
CA ILE A 145 11.18 3.33 -2.57
C ILE A 145 12.04 2.76 -1.46
N ILE A 146 11.43 2.21 -0.42
CA ILE A 146 12.12 1.61 0.72
C ILE A 146 11.87 0.11 0.71
N LEU A 147 12.95 -0.65 0.70
CA LEU A 147 12.94 -2.11 0.74
C LEU A 147 13.35 -2.56 2.13
N LYS A 148 12.44 -3.22 2.84
CA LYS A 148 12.69 -3.72 4.18
C LYS A 148 12.16 -5.14 4.28
N VAL A 149 12.75 -5.96 5.14
CA VAL A 149 12.27 -7.32 5.39
C VAL A 149 11.06 -7.23 6.33
N ARG A 150 11.25 -6.72 7.54
CA ARG A 150 10.18 -6.58 8.53
C ARG A 150 9.46 -5.24 8.32
N GLY A 151 8.23 -5.14 8.81
CA GLY A 151 7.50 -3.87 8.80
C GLY A 151 8.24 -2.78 9.57
N PRO A 152 8.07 -1.50 9.19
CA PRO A 152 8.69 -0.37 9.90
C PRO A 152 8.35 -0.39 11.40
N GLN A 153 9.37 -0.23 12.23
CA GLN A 153 9.28 -0.29 13.68
C GLN A 153 9.02 1.12 14.26
N GLN A 154 8.24 1.17 15.34
CA GLN A 154 7.91 2.41 16.06
C GLN A 154 8.55 2.46 17.45
N ASP A 155 8.72 1.30 18.08
CA ASP A 155 9.15 1.17 19.47
C ASP A 155 10.68 1.05 19.63
N ALA A 156 11.42 1.20 18.54
CA ALA A 156 12.87 1.16 18.55
C ALA A 156 13.48 2.53 18.86
N ALA A 157 14.81 2.58 19.02
CA ALA A 157 15.54 3.83 19.23
C ALA A 157 15.32 4.87 18.11
N PHE A 158 14.95 4.40 16.91
CA PHE A 158 14.58 5.23 15.78
C PHE A 158 13.17 4.87 15.32
N ASN A 159 12.28 5.86 15.23
CA ASN A 159 10.92 5.66 14.75
C ASN A 159 10.89 5.71 13.22
N GLU A 160 10.93 4.53 12.60
CA GLU A 160 11.00 4.37 11.15
C GLU A 160 9.74 4.90 10.45
N VAL A 161 8.57 4.82 11.11
CA VAL A 161 7.30 5.29 10.53
C VAL A 161 7.26 6.82 10.43
N GLU A 162 7.84 7.52 11.40
CA GLU A 162 7.94 8.99 11.37
C GLU A 162 8.97 9.50 10.37
N ALA A 163 9.99 8.69 10.07
CA ALA A 163 11.00 8.99 9.05
C ALA A 163 10.49 8.83 7.62
N LEU A 164 9.30 8.24 7.42
CA LEU A 164 8.71 8.09 6.09
C LEU A 164 8.32 9.44 5.48
N ASN A 165 8.79 9.65 4.26
CA ASN A 165 8.37 10.75 3.42
C ASN A 165 6.98 10.53 2.83
N PRO A 166 6.18 11.59 2.65
CA PRO A 166 4.93 11.50 1.91
C PRO A 166 5.19 11.10 0.45
N GLY A 167 4.36 10.21 -0.09
CA GLY A 167 4.52 9.66 -1.45
C GLY A 167 5.60 8.59 -1.59
N SER A 168 6.33 8.25 -0.53
CA SER A 168 7.26 7.12 -0.55
C SER A 168 6.52 5.79 -0.64
N THR A 169 7.19 4.78 -1.20
CA THR A 169 6.68 3.41 -1.32
C THR A 169 7.47 2.47 -0.44
N VAL A 170 6.82 1.76 0.47
CA VAL A 170 7.46 0.78 1.37
C VAL A 170 7.06 -0.63 0.98
N ILE A 171 8.04 -1.49 0.70
CA ILE A 171 7.84 -2.90 0.39
C ILE A 171 8.45 -3.73 1.53
N SER A 172 7.60 -4.42 2.29
CA SER A 172 8.04 -5.26 3.41
C SER A 172 6.93 -6.22 3.88
N PHE A 173 7.23 -7.06 4.87
CA PHE A 173 6.22 -7.85 5.56
C PHE A 173 5.48 -7.00 6.60
N LEU A 174 4.19 -6.75 6.39
CA LEU A 174 3.39 -5.89 7.28
C LEU A 174 2.44 -6.68 8.18
N TYR A 175 1.91 -7.82 7.71
CA TYR A 175 0.86 -8.56 8.42
C TYR A 175 -0.34 -7.64 8.77
N PRO A 176 -1.00 -7.03 7.77
CA PRO A 176 -1.95 -5.94 7.98
C PRO A 176 -3.18 -6.34 8.80
N ALA A 177 -3.54 -7.62 8.80
CA ALA A 177 -4.63 -8.15 9.62
C ALA A 177 -4.33 -8.06 11.12
N GLN A 178 -3.06 -8.23 11.52
CA GLN A 178 -2.62 -8.15 12.91
C GLN A 178 -2.19 -6.72 13.28
N ASN A 179 -1.60 -5.99 12.34
CA ASN A 179 -0.95 -4.70 12.59
C ASN A 179 -1.72 -3.52 12.00
N LYS A 180 -3.03 -3.44 12.26
CA LYS A 180 -3.89 -2.39 11.71
C LYS A 180 -3.40 -0.98 12.06
N SER A 181 -2.95 -0.77 13.30
CA SER A 181 -2.43 0.52 13.77
C SER A 181 -1.18 0.96 13.02
N LEU A 182 -0.30 0.04 12.63
CA LEU A 182 0.88 0.33 11.81
C LEU A 182 0.47 0.78 10.41
N VAL A 183 -0.47 0.08 9.78
CA VAL A 183 -0.98 0.41 8.45
C VAL A 183 -1.65 1.79 8.45
N GLU A 184 -2.48 2.08 9.46
CA GLU A 184 -3.13 3.39 9.62
C GLU A 184 -2.10 4.51 9.79
N LYS A 185 -1.02 4.28 10.55
CA LYS A 185 0.06 5.25 10.71
C LYS A 185 0.82 5.49 9.39
N ILE A 186 1.18 4.42 8.65
CA ILE A 186 1.83 4.56 7.34
C ILE A 186 0.92 5.33 6.37
N ALA A 187 -0.39 5.02 6.37
CA ALA A 187 -1.37 5.73 5.57
C ALA A 187 -1.48 7.22 5.97
N SER A 188 -1.44 7.52 7.27
CA SER A 188 -1.48 8.91 7.77
C SER A 188 -0.27 9.75 7.34
N ARG A 189 0.87 9.11 7.06
CA ARG A 189 2.07 9.73 6.49
C ARG A 189 1.95 9.99 4.98
N GLY A 190 0.91 9.48 4.32
CA GLY A 190 0.76 9.55 2.88
C GLY A 190 1.72 8.65 2.12
N ALA A 191 2.25 7.60 2.76
CA ALA A 191 3.11 6.62 2.11
C ALA A 191 2.26 5.47 1.52
N THR A 192 2.72 4.90 0.40
CA THR A 192 2.15 3.70 -0.20
C THR A 192 2.91 2.48 0.33
N THR A 193 2.21 1.39 0.64
CA THR A 193 2.90 0.16 1.09
C THR A 193 2.40 -1.08 0.39
N PHE A 194 3.33 -1.98 0.09
CA PHE A 194 3.07 -3.31 -0.44
C PHE A 194 3.45 -4.35 0.62
N ALA A 195 2.44 -5.04 1.14
CA ALA A 195 2.61 -6.13 2.09
C ALA A 195 2.96 -7.42 1.33
N MET A 196 4.20 -7.89 1.46
CA MET A 196 4.68 -9.09 0.76
C MET A 196 3.96 -10.37 1.23
N ASP A 197 3.39 -10.36 2.43
CA ASP A 197 2.56 -11.44 2.96
C ASP A 197 1.16 -11.53 2.30
N MET A 198 0.70 -10.46 1.66
CA MET A 198 -0.62 -10.38 1.02
C MET A 198 -0.56 -10.63 -0.50
N VAL A 199 0.57 -11.10 -1.02
CA VAL A 199 0.70 -11.46 -2.44
C VAL A 199 -0.25 -12.64 -2.73
N PRO A 200 -1.15 -12.53 -3.74
CA PRO A 200 -2.11 -13.58 -4.02
C PRO A 200 -1.41 -14.85 -4.53
N ARG A 201 -1.84 -16.01 -4.04
CA ARG A 201 -1.29 -17.32 -4.42
C ARG A 201 -1.87 -17.78 -5.76
N ILE A 202 -1.42 -17.15 -6.85
CA ILE A 202 -1.78 -17.48 -8.23
C ILE A 202 -0.53 -17.71 -9.08
N SER A 203 -0.64 -18.45 -10.19
CA SER A 203 0.51 -18.85 -11.03
C SER A 203 1.38 -17.67 -11.48
N ARG A 204 0.76 -16.54 -11.86
CA ARG A 204 1.48 -15.33 -12.30
C ARG A 204 2.32 -14.67 -11.19
N ALA A 205 1.92 -14.84 -9.94
CA ALA A 205 2.54 -14.18 -8.79
C ALA A 205 3.53 -15.07 -8.02
N GLN A 206 3.75 -16.32 -8.46
CA GLN A 206 4.63 -17.26 -7.76
C GLN A 206 6.06 -16.74 -7.57
N VAL A 207 6.59 -15.97 -8.52
CA VAL A 207 7.94 -15.36 -8.42
C VAL A 207 8.05 -14.28 -7.35
N PHE A 208 6.92 -13.81 -6.80
CA PHE A 208 6.85 -12.80 -5.76
C PHE A 208 6.39 -13.40 -4.40
N ASP A 209 6.14 -14.70 -4.31
CA ASP A 209 5.71 -15.36 -3.07
C ASP A 209 6.90 -15.50 -2.11
N ALA A 210 7.02 -14.55 -1.18
CA ALA A 210 8.09 -14.51 -0.19
C ALA A 210 7.79 -15.38 1.06
N LEU A 211 6.62 -16.03 1.11
CA LEU A 211 6.21 -16.93 2.21
C LEU A 211 6.45 -18.41 1.88
N ARG A 212 7.06 -18.71 0.73
CA ARG A 212 7.36 -20.07 0.27
C ARG A 212 8.82 -20.46 0.42
#